data_AF-C0B6R1-F1
#
_entry.id   AF-C0B6R1-F1
#
_cell.length_a   1.000
_cell.length_b   1.000
_cell.length_c   1.000
_cell.angle_alpha   90.00
_cell.angle_beta   90.00
_cell.angle_gamma   90.00
#
_symmetry.space_group_name_H-M   'P 1'
#
loop_
_entity.id
_entity.type
_entity.pdbx_description
1 polymer ?
#
loop_
_entity_poly.entity_id
_entity_poly.type
_entity_poly.pdbx_seq_one_letter_code
_entity_poly.pdbx_strand_id
1 'polypeptide(L)'
;MYVYGSWSIASLNEDGMNYGVAKIPSFDGKTSVSILSSSGLSISKDSKNKDAAWEFVKYWTGEECNKARIGMELPVLNSVVESEGIMDEPEYAPFYEMLEQSDGHTPASFLIEDWSEISENLSLSFEQIFNPSSYMDVKDVLKEAADAQ
;
A
#
# COMPACT_ATOMS: atom_id res chain seq x y z
N MET A 1 -15.68 -7.06 -8.15
CA MET A 1 -14.21 -7.06 -7.98
C MET A 1 -13.76 -5.63 -7.92
N TYR A 2 -13.01 -5.25 -6.89
CA TYR A 2 -12.36 -3.95 -6.76
C TYR A 2 -10.96 -4.19 -6.19
N VAL A 3 -10.00 -3.31 -6.50
CA VAL A 3 -8.62 -3.42 -6.01
C VAL A 3 -8.50 -2.57 -4.75
N TYR A 4 -8.10 -3.17 -3.65
CA TYR A 4 -8.05 -2.50 -2.35
C TYR A 4 -7.08 -3.16 -1.38
N GLY A 5 -6.82 -2.50 -0.25
CA GLY A 5 -5.94 -3.00 0.80
C GLY A 5 -6.65 -3.87 1.83
N SER A 6 -5.84 -4.50 2.68
CA SER A 6 -6.26 -5.40 3.76
C SER A 6 -7.11 -4.72 4.84
N TRP A 7 -7.03 -3.39 4.98
CA TRP A 7 -7.78 -2.60 5.95
C TRP A 7 -9.32 -2.66 5.78
N SER A 8 -9.82 -3.23 4.68
CA SER A 8 -11.26 -3.49 4.50
C SER A 8 -11.77 -4.80 5.11
N ILE A 9 -10.87 -5.76 5.41
CA ILE A 9 -11.24 -7.12 5.82
C ILE A 9 -12.11 -7.10 7.07
N ALA A 10 -11.74 -6.32 8.09
CA ALA A 10 -12.50 -6.22 9.33
C ALA A 10 -13.97 -5.79 9.07
N SER A 11 -14.18 -4.74 8.28
CA SER A 11 -15.54 -4.28 7.95
C SER A 11 -16.31 -5.28 7.09
N LEU A 12 -15.65 -5.94 6.13
CA LEU A 12 -16.30 -7.00 5.32
C LEU A 12 -16.75 -8.18 6.20
N ASN A 13 -15.96 -8.55 7.19
CA ASN A 13 -16.29 -9.61 8.15
C ASN A 13 -17.43 -9.18 9.08
N GLU A 14 -17.40 -7.94 9.60
CA GLU A 14 -18.47 -7.37 10.43
C GLU A 14 -19.81 -7.33 9.70
N ASP A 15 -19.80 -7.00 8.41
CA ASP A 15 -21.00 -6.97 7.57
C ASP A 15 -21.47 -8.38 7.12
N GLY A 16 -20.73 -9.44 7.46
CA GLY A 16 -21.04 -10.81 7.07
C GLY A 16 -20.99 -11.03 5.55
N MET A 17 -20.14 -10.28 4.85
CA MET A 17 -20.03 -10.34 3.40
C MET A 17 -19.46 -11.68 2.95
N ASN A 18 -19.97 -12.20 1.82
CA ASN A 18 -19.37 -13.33 1.14
C ASN A 18 -18.37 -12.82 0.09
N TYR A 19 -17.08 -12.86 0.42
CA TYR A 19 -16.01 -12.37 -0.44
C TYR A 19 -14.83 -13.35 -0.49
N GLY A 20 -13.93 -13.10 -1.44
CA GLY A 20 -12.64 -13.76 -1.51
C GLY A 20 -11.57 -12.73 -1.84
N VAL A 21 -10.34 -12.99 -1.38
CA VAL A 21 -9.16 -12.19 -1.67
C VAL A 21 -8.30 -12.94 -2.69
N ALA A 22 -7.81 -12.23 -3.69
CA ALA A 22 -6.94 -12.79 -4.71
C ALA A 22 -5.88 -11.76 -5.12
N LYS A 23 -4.79 -12.25 -5.73
CA LYS A 23 -3.77 -11.39 -6.35
C LYS A 23 -4.36 -10.52 -7.44
N ILE A 24 -3.73 -9.37 -7.68
CA ILE A 24 -4.07 -8.51 -8.81
C ILE A 24 -3.87 -9.33 -10.10
N PRO A 25 -4.86 -9.41 -11.00
CA PRO A 25 -4.72 -10.20 -12.22
C PRO A 25 -3.63 -9.64 -13.13
N SER A 26 -2.97 -10.52 -13.89
CA SER A 26 -2.05 -10.13 -14.94
C SER A 26 -2.79 -9.49 -16.11
N PHE A 27 -2.12 -8.58 -16.81
CA PHE A 27 -2.60 -8.01 -18.07
C PHE A 27 -1.61 -8.37 -19.17
N ASP A 28 -2.11 -8.94 -20.27
CA ASP A 28 -1.29 -9.32 -21.43
C ASP A 28 -0.08 -10.21 -21.08
N GLY A 29 -0.29 -11.17 -20.17
CA GLY A 29 0.76 -12.09 -19.70
C GLY A 29 1.85 -11.46 -18.84
N LYS A 30 1.77 -10.16 -18.53
CA LYS A 30 2.73 -9.47 -17.66
C LYS A 30 2.41 -9.71 -16.20
N THR A 31 3.44 -9.93 -15.40
CA THR A 31 3.33 -9.98 -13.94
C THR A 31 2.72 -8.68 -13.44
N SER A 32 1.68 -8.77 -12.61
CA SER A 32 1.07 -7.60 -11.98
C SER A 32 1.98 -7.05 -10.89
N VAL A 33 1.86 -5.76 -10.59
CA VAL A 33 2.63 -5.10 -9.54
C VAL A 33 1.65 -4.34 -8.67
N SER A 34 1.79 -4.50 -7.36
CA SER A 34 1.05 -3.71 -6.37
C SER A 34 1.90 -2.54 -5.88
N ILE A 35 1.25 -1.47 -5.44
CA ILE A 35 1.93 -0.39 -4.72
C ILE A 35 2.23 -0.89 -3.31
N LEU A 36 3.49 -0.79 -2.89
CA LEU A 36 3.88 -0.99 -1.50
C LEU A 36 3.41 0.22 -0.68
N SER A 37 2.54 -0.02 0.30
CA SER A 37 2.21 0.96 1.34
C SER A 37 2.88 0.55 2.64
N SER A 38 3.65 1.45 3.23
CA SER A 38 4.31 1.24 4.52
C SER A 38 3.85 2.27 5.54
N SER A 39 3.66 1.82 6.78
CA SER A 39 3.42 2.69 7.94
C SER A 39 4.67 2.69 8.82
N GLY A 40 5.19 3.88 9.10
CA GLY A 40 6.40 4.05 9.90
C GLY A 40 6.20 5.04 11.04
N LEU A 41 6.95 4.84 12.13
CA LEU A 41 7.08 5.81 13.19
C LEU A 41 8.32 6.66 12.96
N SER A 42 8.20 7.98 13.15
CA SER A 42 9.32 8.90 13.14
C SER A 42 9.42 9.65 14.47
N ILE A 43 10.66 9.97 14.88
CA ILE A 43 10.91 10.78 16.07
C ILE A 43 11.14 12.21 15.60
N SER A 44 10.32 13.15 16.11
CA SER A 44 10.50 14.57 15.82
C SER A 44 11.91 15.03 16.19
N LYS A 45 12.55 15.75 15.26
CA LYS A 45 13.88 16.36 15.45
C LYS A 45 13.93 17.23 16.70
N ASP A 46 12.84 17.92 17.01
CA ASP A 46 12.75 18.87 18.12
C ASP A 46 12.29 18.24 19.44
N SER A 47 12.03 16.93 19.45
CA SER A 47 11.66 16.19 20.67
C SER A 47 12.67 16.43 21.78
N LYS A 48 12.15 16.77 22.96
CA LYS A 48 12.93 16.91 24.20
C LYS A 48 13.16 15.58 24.92
N ASN A 49 12.47 14.52 24.50
CA ASN A 49 12.49 13.19 25.11
C ASN A 49 12.87 12.12 24.08
N LYS A 50 14.01 12.29 23.39
CA LYS A 50 14.43 11.39 22.29
C LYS A 50 14.64 9.95 22.75
N ASP A 51 15.23 9.75 23.93
CA ASP A 51 15.48 8.42 24.46
C ASP A 51 14.17 7.69 24.77
N ALA A 52 13.22 8.35 25.45
CA ALA A 52 11.91 7.78 25.72
C ALA A 52 11.12 7.51 24.43
N ALA A 53 11.20 8.40 23.44
CA ALA A 53 10.59 8.18 22.13
C ALA A 53 11.22 6.97 21.41
N TRP A 54 12.53 6.76 21.54
CA TRP A 54 13.20 5.59 20.99
C TRP A 54 12.80 4.29 21.67
N GLU A 55 12.68 4.29 23.01
CA GLU A 55 12.13 3.15 23.74
C GLU A 55 10.70 2.81 23.28
N PHE A 56 9.86 3.83 23.06
CA PHE A 56 8.52 3.62 22.52
C PHE A 56 8.54 3.03 21.11
N VAL A 57 9.39 3.54 20.20
CA VAL A 57 9.50 3.00 18.84
C VAL A 57 9.87 1.51 18.90
N LYS A 58 10.86 1.12 19.70
CA LYS A 58 11.25 -0.29 19.86
C LYS A 58 10.12 -1.15 20.42
N TYR A 59 9.37 -0.63 21.41
CA TYR A 59 8.22 -1.33 21.96
C TYR A 59 7.13 -1.53 20.89
N TRP A 60 6.78 -0.45 20.19
CA TRP A 60 5.71 -0.45 19.18
C TRP A 60 6.03 -1.33 17.96
N THR A 61 7.28 -1.33 17.52
CA THR A 61 7.72 -2.18 16.40
C THR A 61 8.17 -3.57 16.84
N GLY A 62 8.10 -3.87 18.14
CA GLY A 62 8.43 -5.18 18.69
C GLY A 62 7.37 -6.25 18.41
N GLU A 63 7.69 -7.48 18.79
CA GLU A 63 6.85 -8.66 18.56
C GLU A 63 5.47 -8.54 19.22
N GLU A 64 5.42 -8.12 20.49
CA GLU A 64 4.17 -7.96 21.27
C GLU A 64 3.18 -7.03 20.55
N CYS A 65 3.64 -5.84 20.17
CA CYS A 65 2.79 -4.86 19.50
C CYS A 65 2.45 -5.28 18.06
N ASN A 66 3.31 -5.99 17.34
CA ASN A 66 2.95 -6.55 16.03
C ASN A 66 1.81 -7.57 16.16
N LYS A 67 1.89 -8.48 17.13
CA LYS A 67 0.84 -9.48 17.40
C LYS A 67 -0.47 -8.83 17.81
N ALA A 68 -0.41 -7.86 18.72
CA ALA A 68 -1.59 -7.17 19.22
C ALA A 68 -2.38 -6.38 18.15
N ARG A 69 -1.77 -6.11 16.99
CA ARG A 69 -2.36 -5.32 15.90
C ARG A 69 -2.81 -6.16 14.70
N ILE A 70 -2.68 -7.49 14.76
CA ILE A 70 -3.23 -8.39 13.74
C ILE A 70 -4.73 -8.11 13.57
N GLY A 71 -5.17 -8.03 12.32
CA GLY A 71 -6.55 -7.68 11.95
C GLY A 71 -6.81 -6.17 11.81
N MET A 72 -5.95 -5.31 12.38
CA MET A 72 -5.93 -3.88 12.07
C MET A 72 -4.93 -3.55 10.96
N GLU A 73 -3.78 -4.21 10.99
CA GLU A 73 -2.72 -4.09 9.98
C GLU A 73 -2.07 -5.45 9.74
N LEU A 74 -1.32 -5.54 8.62
CA LEU A 74 -0.51 -6.72 8.32
C LEU A 74 0.81 -6.65 9.09
N PRO A 75 1.15 -7.69 9.89
CA PRO A 75 2.44 -7.77 10.55
C PRO A 75 3.60 -7.69 9.55
N VAL A 76 4.61 -6.90 9.89
CA VAL A 76 5.82 -6.73 9.06
C VAL A 76 7.01 -7.56 9.57
N LEU A 77 6.92 -8.08 10.80
CA LEU A 77 7.93 -8.99 11.34
C LEU A 77 7.68 -10.41 10.84
N ASN A 78 8.63 -10.94 10.05
CA ASN A 78 8.58 -12.33 9.57
C ASN A 78 8.35 -13.34 10.70
N SER A 79 8.99 -13.14 11.86
CA SER A 79 8.80 -14.01 13.02
C SER A 79 7.35 -14.05 13.52
N VAL A 80 6.63 -12.92 13.43
CA VAL A 80 5.21 -12.85 13.80
C VAL A 80 4.35 -13.52 12.74
N VAL A 81 4.61 -13.23 11.46
CA VAL A 81 3.92 -13.86 10.32
C VAL A 81 4.00 -15.39 10.41
N GLU A 82 5.19 -15.92 10.67
CA GLU A 82 5.43 -17.35 10.87
C GLU A 82 4.75 -17.89 12.13
N SER A 83 4.91 -17.24 13.28
CA SER A 83 4.39 -17.76 14.56
C SER A 83 2.87 -17.76 14.66
N GLU A 84 2.21 -16.83 13.98
CA GLU A 84 0.75 -16.66 14.00
C GLU A 84 0.07 -17.29 12.78
N GLY A 85 0.81 -17.96 11.89
CA GLY A 85 0.25 -18.68 10.74
C GLY A 85 -0.45 -17.76 9.73
N ILE A 86 -0.03 -16.50 9.61
CA ILE A 86 -0.74 -15.49 8.80
C ILE A 86 -0.83 -15.90 7.31
N MET A 87 0.18 -16.62 6.81
CA MET A 87 0.20 -17.12 5.42
C MET A 87 -0.77 -18.28 5.17
N ASP A 88 -1.30 -18.91 6.23
CA ASP A 88 -2.31 -19.97 6.10
C ASP A 88 -3.73 -19.38 5.97
N GLU A 89 -3.91 -18.10 6.31
CA GLU A 89 -5.19 -17.40 6.22
C GLU A 89 -5.46 -16.93 4.78
N PRO A 90 -6.52 -17.43 4.11
CA PRO A 90 -6.78 -17.14 2.69
C PRO A 90 -7.11 -15.67 2.43
N GLU A 91 -7.54 -14.92 3.46
CA GLU A 91 -7.80 -13.49 3.38
C GLU A 91 -6.52 -12.64 3.51
N TYR A 92 -5.42 -13.18 4.04
CA TYR A 92 -4.16 -12.46 4.23
C TYR A 92 -3.05 -12.90 3.28
N ALA A 93 -2.93 -14.20 2.97
CA ALA A 93 -1.87 -14.73 2.12
C ALA A 93 -1.72 -14.00 0.76
N PRO A 94 -2.80 -13.64 0.03
CA PRO A 94 -2.65 -12.95 -1.24
C PRO A 94 -1.97 -11.57 -1.13
N PHE A 95 -2.06 -10.90 0.02
CA PHE A 95 -1.37 -9.62 0.22
C PHE A 95 0.14 -9.81 0.30
N TYR A 96 0.61 -10.80 1.06
CA TYR A 96 2.03 -11.12 1.16
C TYR A 96 2.60 -11.64 -0.16
N GLU A 97 1.86 -12.48 -0.88
CA GLU A 97 2.28 -12.92 -2.21
C GLU A 97 2.39 -11.73 -3.19
N MET A 98 1.49 -10.75 -3.11
CA MET A 98 1.61 -9.52 -3.91
C MET A 98 2.83 -8.68 -3.50
N LEU A 99 3.18 -8.62 -2.22
CA LEU A 99 4.39 -7.94 -1.74
C LEU A 99 5.65 -8.60 -2.33
N GLU A 100 5.76 -9.93 -2.24
CA GLU A 100 6.88 -10.68 -2.82
C GLU A 100 6.94 -10.54 -4.34
N GLN A 101 5.80 -10.64 -5.02
CA GLN A 101 5.72 -10.49 -6.47
C GLN A 101 6.10 -9.07 -6.94
N SER A 102 5.85 -8.07 -6.10
CA SER A 102 6.16 -6.66 -6.39
C SER A 102 7.59 -6.29 -5.97
N ASP A 103 8.40 -7.24 -5.50
CA ASP A 103 9.79 -6.99 -5.14
C ASP A 103 10.56 -6.32 -6.30
N GLY A 104 11.52 -5.47 -5.94
CA GLY A 104 12.25 -4.62 -6.88
C GLY A 104 11.49 -3.38 -7.38
N HIS A 105 10.22 -3.18 -7.01
CA HIS A 105 9.47 -1.98 -7.33
C HIS A 105 9.35 -1.06 -6.10
N THR A 106 10.05 0.07 -6.14
CA THR A 106 9.94 1.11 -5.10
C THR A 106 8.88 2.14 -5.50
N PRO A 107 7.95 2.50 -4.59
CA PRO A 107 7.00 3.58 -4.84
C PRO A 107 7.70 4.88 -5.28
N ALA A 108 7.18 5.51 -6.34
CA ALA A 108 7.74 6.74 -6.89
C ALA A 108 7.81 7.88 -5.85
N SER A 109 6.88 7.89 -4.88
CA SER A 109 6.85 8.82 -3.75
C SER A 109 8.10 8.80 -2.87
N PHE A 110 8.89 7.73 -2.89
CA PHE A 110 10.15 7.64 -2.15
C PHE A 110 11.37 8.05 -2.97
N LEU A 111 11.21 8.17 -4.30
CA LEU A 111 12.32 8.40 -5.23
C LEU A 111 12.32 9.83 -5.79
N ILE A 112 11.15 10.47 -5.86
CA ILE A 112 10.95 11.75 -6.54
C ILE A 112 10.62 12.82 -5.51
N GLU A 113 11.40 13.90 -5.49
CA GLU A 113 11.27 15.00 -4.53
C GLU A 113 9.91 15.71 -4.66
N ASP A 114 9.52 16.06 -5.89
CA ASP A 114 8.27 16.76 -6.19
C ASP A 114 7.11 15.80 -6.53
N TRP A 115 7.12 14.60 -5.94
CA TRP A 115 6.10 13.57 -6.21
C TRP A 115 4.66 14.07 -6.00
N SER A 116 4.43 14.94 -5.01
CA SER A 116 3.09 15.47 -4.73
C SER A 116 2.52 16.24 -5.91
N GLU A 117 3.30 17.13 -6.52
CA GLU A 117 2.89 17.91 -7.70
C GLU A 117 2.66 17.00 -8.91
N ILE A 118 3.58 16.05 -9.13
CA ILE A 118 3.46 15.06 -10.20
C ILE A 118 2.19 14.21 -10.03
N SER A 119 1.90 13.78 -8.80
CA SER A 119 0.71 12.99 -8.46
C SER A 119 -0.59 13.77 -8.72
N GLU A 120 -0.61 15.07 -8.41
CA GLU A 120 -1.76 15.94 -8.70
C GLU A 120 -1.97 16.10 -10.21
N ASN A 121 -0.91 16.38 -10.96
CA ASN A 121 -0.98 16.48 -12.43
C ASN A 121 -1.44 15.17 -13.07
N LEU A 122 -0.90 14.03 -12.65
CA LEU A 122 -1.33 12.71 -13.13
C LEU A 122 -2.80 12.43 -12.79
N SER A 123 -3.29 12.88 -11.64
CA SER A 123 -4.69 12.71 -11.26
C SER A 123 -5.61 13.46 -12.22
N LEU A 124 -5.29 14.71 -12.56
CA LEU A 124 -6.03 15.49 -13.56
C LEU A 124 -5.98 14.83 -14.95
N SER A 125 -4.82 14.32 -15.35
CA SER A 125 -4.67 13.55 -16.58
C SER A 125 -5.57 12.31 -16.61
N PHE A 126 -5.65 11.56 -15.51
CA PHE A 126 -6.54 10.41 -15.43
C PHE A 126 -8.02 10.81 -15.48
N GLU A 127 -8.41 11.94 -14.86
CA GLU A 127 -9.77 12.47 -15.02
C GLU A 127 -10.09 12.79 -16.48
N GLN A 128 -9.17 13.42 -17.22
CA GLN A 128 -9.34 13.69 -18.64
C GLN A 128 -9.40 12.43 -19.50
N ILE A 129 -8.77 11.33 -19.08
CA ILE A 129 -8.81 10.06 -19.81
C ILE A 129 -10.10 9.28 -19.55
N PHE A 130 -10.60 9.28 -18.31
CA PHE A 130 -11.69 8.38 -17.91
C PHE A 130 -13.06 9.04 -17.78
N ASN A 131 -13.14 10.35 -17.54
CA ASN A 131 -14.42 11.05 -17.39
C ASN A 131 -14.97 11.46 -18.76
N PRO A 132 -16.16 10.94 -19.19
CA PRO A 132 -16.74 11.27 -20.49
C PRO A 132 -16.97 12.77 -20.74
N SER A 133 -17.14 13.56 -19.68
CA SER A 133 -17.40 15.00 -19.78
C SER A 133 -16.15 15.84 -20.05
N SER A 134 -14.97 15.27 -19.80
CA SER A 134 -13.65 15.91 -20.02
C SER A 134 -12.74 15.03 -20.88
N TYR A 135 -13.32 14.08 -21.62
CA TYR A 135 -12.56 13.06 -22.34
C TYR A 135 -11.62 13.68 -23.38
N MET A 136 -10.35 13.31 -23.29
CA MET A 136 -9.29 13.65 -24.24
C MET A 136 -8.55 12.38 -24.69
N ASP A 137 -7.87 12.45 -25.84
CA ASP A 137 -7.10 11.31 -26.33
C ASP A 137 -5.97 10.93 -25.36
N VAL A 138 -5.84 9.64 -25.07
CA VAL A 138 -4.87 9.12 -24.09
C VAL A 138 -3.44 9.53 -24.42
N LYS A 139 -3.06 9.50 -25.71
CA LYS A 139 -1.69 9.80 -26.13
C LYS A 139 -1.37 11.28 -25.93
N ASP A 140 -2.33 12.14 -26.22
CA ASP A 140 -2.16 13.59 -26.08
C ASP A 140 -2.07 13.98 -24.60
N VAL A 141 -2.98 13.48 -23.76
CA VAL A 141 -2.98 13.75 -22.31
C VAL A 141 -1.68 13.27 -21.64
N LEU A 142 -1.23 12.05 -21.94
CA LEU A 142 0.00 11.53 -21.34
C LEU A 142 1.25 12.27 -21.83
N LYS A 143 1.23 12.82 -23.05
CA LYS A 143 2.31 13.66 -23.54
C LYS A 143 2.33 15.01 -22.81
N GLU A 144 1.18 15.65 -22.64
CA GLU A 144 1.07 16.90 -21.88
C GLU A 144 1.54 16.73 -20.44
N ALA A 145 1.16 15.62 -19.78
CA ALA A 145 1.60 15.31 -18.42
C ALA A 145 3.13 15.11 -18.32
N ALA A 146 3.75 14.54 -19.34
CA ALA A 146 5.20 14.33 -19.39
C ALA A 146 5.96 15.64 -19.66
N ASP A 147 5.42 16.52 -20.51
CA ASP A 147 6.03 17.81 -20.85
C ASP A 147 5.86 18.87 -19.71
N ALA A 148 5.01 18.59 -18.72
CA ALA A 148 4.76 19.45 -17.56
C ALA A 148 5.75 19.25 -16.38
N GLN A 149 6.68 18.28 -16.49
CA GLN A 149 7.80 18.06 -15.55
C GLN A 149 9.06 18.81 -16.00
#